data_AF-A0A0G0LBQ5-F1
#
_entry.id   AF-A0A0G0LBQ5-F1
#
_cell.length_a   1.000
_cell.length_b   1.000
_cell.length_c   1.000
_cell.angle_alpha   90.00
_cell.angle_beta   90.00
_cell.angle_gamma   90.00
#
_symmetry.space_group_name_H-M   'P 1'
#
loop_
_entity.id
_entity.type
_entity.pdbx_description
1 polymer ?
#
loop_
_entity_poly.entity_id
_entity_poly.type
_entity_poly.pdbx_seq_one_letter_code
_entity_poly.pdbx_strand_id
1 'polypeptide(L)'
;MAFIDDDCVADVDWYMNIKKRVNKERDVNLAAILGFSDTYYQTDIFSLATNFFDLIWKKSGSIGGKVRDFEILDNKNIVYNKNFLIKNKLSFDESRVRFFNCDLGRQIFETKKAVAIYDRSIKIWHKDPVNFSWFVKKYLSSISAYSYYLSKWGNESHNLVKNKINFKKELILFIKHHRIKSFKKIALYILIYFHVVLDYFFLLFYKSKH
;
A
#
# COMPACT_ATOMS: atom_id res chain seq x y z
N MET A 1 13.73 -9.39 -7.70
CA MET A 1 14.31 -8.09 -7.33
C MET A 1 13.50 -7.55 -6.19
N ALA A 2 14.12 -7.20 -5.08
CA ALA A 2 13.43 -6.67 -3.91
C ALA A 2 13.69 -5.17 -3.81
N PHE A 3 12.64 -4.40 -3.49
CA PHE A 3 12.64 -2.95 -3.37
C PHE A 3 12.21 -2.57 -1.96
N ILE A 4 12.98 -1.66 -1.37
CA ILE A 4 12.74 -1.07 -0.06
C ILE A 4 13.09 0.42 -0.13
N ASP A 5 12.29 1.27 0.50
CA ASP A 5 12.60 2.71 0.59
C ASP A 5 13.82 2.94 1.51
N ASP A 6 14.52 4.06 1.29
CA ASP A 6 15.73 4.45 2.04
C ASP A 6 15.45 4.80 3.51
N ASP A 7 14.21 5.11 3.84
CA ASP A 7 13.72 5.44 5.19
C ASP A 7 13.06 4.25 5.91
N CYS A 8 13.34 3.03 5.45
CA CYS A 8 12.85 1.78 6.03
C CYS A 8 13.94 0.99 6.77
N VAL A 9 13.52 0.25 7.80
CA VAL A 9 14.32 -0.75 8.50
C VAL A 9 13.71 -2.12 8.24
N ALA A 10 14.46 -3.05 7.66
CA ALA A 10 13.99 -4.40 7.41
C ALA A 10 14.08 -5.28 8.67
N ASP A 11 13.13 -6.21 8.81
CA ASP A 11 13.23 -7.28 9.80
C ASP A 11 14.45 -8.18 9.53
N VAL A 12 15.04 -8.75 10.59
CA VAL A 12 16.23 -9.62 10.48
C VAL A 12 15.99 -10.82 9.57
N ASP A 13 14.76 -11.33 9.55
CA ASP A 13 14.36 -12.47 8.71
C ASP A 13 13.78 -12.05 7.35
N TRP A 14 13.76 -10.73 7.02
CA TRP A 14 13.11 -10.19 5.83
C TRP A 14 13.55 -10.91 4.55
N TYR A 15 14.86 -11.03 4.34
CA TYR A 15 15.42 -11.69 3.16
C TYR A 15 15.12 -13.21 3.14
N MET A 16 15.20 -13.86 4.30
CA MET A 16 14.93 -15.29 4.42
C MET A 16 13.46 -15.62 4.15
N ASN A 17 12.55 -14.78 4.62
CA ASN A 17 11.12 -14.90 4.35
C ASN A 17 10.80 -14.67 2.86
N ILE A 18 11.48 -13.72 2.20
CA ILE A 18 11.38 -13.55 0.74
C ILE A 18 11.82 -14.82 0.02
N LYS A 19 13.00 -15.36 0.35
CA LYS A 19 13.52 -16.60 -0.28
C LYS A 19 12.55 -17.77 -0.11
N LYS A 20 12.09 -17.99 1.13
CA LYS A 20 11.12 -19.04 1.44
C LYS A 20 9.85 -18.89 0.61
N ARG A 21 9.35 -17.67 0.47
CA ARG A 21 8.12 -17.42 -0.29
C ARG A 21 8.31 -17.55 -1.80
N VAL A 22 9.40 -17.03 -2.36
CA VAL A 22 9.73 -17.22 -3.78
C VAL A 22 9.84 -18.71 -4.14
N ASN A 23 10.49 -19.51 -3.28
CA ASN A 23 10.61 -20.96 -3.50
C ASN A 23 9.26 -21.68 -3.39
N LYS A 24 8.40 -21.27 -2.46
CA LYS A 24 7.05 -21.85 -2.31
C LYS A 24 6.17 -21.62 -3.53
N GLU A 25 6.33 -20.48 -4.19
CA GLU A 25 5.51 -20.05 -5.33
C GLU A 25 6.22 -20.27 -6.68
N ARG A 26 7.20 -21.19 -6.73
CA ARG A 26 8.06 -21.38 -7.91
C ARG A 26 7.30 -21.86 -9.14
N ASP A 27 6.21 -22.60 -8.95
CA ASP A 27 5.41 -23.22 -10.02
C ASP A 27 4.19 -22.38 -10.43
N VAL A 28 4.01 -21.21 -9.82
CA VAL A 28 2.97 -20.25 -10.25
C VAL A 28 3.61 -19.11 -11.02
N ASN A 29 2.80 -18.44 -11.84
CA ASN A 29 3.22 -17.26 -12.60
C ASN A 29 3.32 -16.02 -11.68
N LEU A 30 4.15 -16.12 -10.64
CA LEU A 30 4.37 -15.11 -9.62
C LEU A 30 4.98 -13.86 -10.26
N ALA A 31 4.25 -12.75 -10.21
CA ALA A 31 4.70 -11.44 -10.65
C ALA A 31 5.28 -10.62 -9.51
N ALA A 32 4.64 -10.64 -8.33
CA ALA A 32 5.04 -9.82 -7.20
C ALA A 32 4.71 -10.44 -5.84
N ILE A 33 5.51 -10.08 -4.83
CA ILE A 33 5.25 -10.31 -3.41
C ILE A 33 5.22 -8.94 -2.73
N LEU A 34 4.04 -8.55 -2.26
CA LEU A 34 3.87 -7.40 -1.39
C LEU A 34 4.18 -7.82 0.05
N GLY A 35 5.13 -7.14 0.68
CA GLY A 35 5.44 -7.33 2.09
C GLY A 35 4.56 -6.46 3.00
N PHE A 36 4.69 -6.69 4.30
CA PHE A 36 4.05 -5.89 5.33
C PHE A 36 4.94 -4.72 5.74
N SER A 37 4.32 -3.55 5.89
CA SER A 37 4.98 -2.36 6.40
C SER A 37 4.28 -1.98 7.69
N ASP A 38 5.08 -1.68 8.70
CA ASP A 38 4.62 -1.13 9.97
C ASP A 38 5.30 0.22 10.18
N THR A 39 4.78 1.04 11.09
CA THR A 39 5.42 2.32 11.36
C THR A 39 6.58 2.17 12.34
N TYR A 40 7.68 2.87 12.06
CA TYR A 40 8.83 2.97 12.97
C TYR A 40 8.45 3.71 14.26
N TYR A 41 7.63 4.77 14.15
CA TYR A 41 7.21 5.58 15.29
C TYR A 41 5.91 5.04 15.91
N GLN A 42 6.02 3.89 16.60
CA GLN A 42 4.88 3.12 17.13
C GLN A 42 3.99 3.86 18.15
N THR A 43 4.42 5.03 18.62
CA THR A 43 3.64 5.83 19.59
C THR A 43 3.21 7.18 19.03
N ASP A 44 3.68 7.58 17.85
CA ASP A 44 3.30 8.86 17.24
C ASP A 44 1.95 8.74 16.54
N ILE A 45 1.09 9.74 16.74
CA ILE A 45 -0.30 9.65 16.32
C ILE A 45 -0.49 9.83 14.81
N PHE A 46 0.33 10.67 14.18
CA PHE A 46 0.29 10.89 12.74
C PHE A 46 0.84 9.67 12.02
N SER A 47 1.91 9.09 12.54
CA SER A 47 2.50 7.84 12.06
C SER A 47 1.52 6.67 12.17
N LEU A 48 0.85 6.53 13.32
CA LEU A 48 -0.18 5.50 13.54
C LEU A 48 -1.39 5.68 12.61
N ALA A 49 -1.84 6.92 12.37
CA ALA A 49 -2.92 7.19 11.42
C ALA A 49 -2.53 6.79 9.99
N THR A 50 -1.34 7.19 9.53
CA THR A 50 -0.81 6.81 8.20
C THR A 50 -0.69 5.29 8.05
N ASN A 51 -0.13 4.61 9.05
CA ASN A 51 0.01 3.15 9.05
C ASN A 51 -1.35 2.43 9.01
N PHE A 52 -2.34 2.96 9.72
CA PHE A 52 -3.68 2.39 9.70
C PHE A 52 -4.32 2.47 8.29
N PHE A 53 -4.18 3.59 7.59
CA PHE A 53 -4.69 3.70 6.21
C PHE A 53 -3.96 2.77 5.23
N ASP A 54 -2.63 2.63 5.32
CA ASP A 54 -1.87 1.65 4.53
C ASP A 54 -2.33 0.21 4.83
N LEU A 55 -2.55 -0.13 6.10
CA LEU A 55 -3.08 -1.44 6.49
C LEU A 55 -4.45 -1.73 5.87
N ILE A 56 -5.36 -0.75 5.93
CA ILE A 56 -6.71 -0.87 5.35
C ILE A 56 -6.62 -1.02 3.84
N TRP A 57 -5.80 -0.21 3.17
CA TRP A 57 -5.59 -0.27 1.73
C TRP A 57 -5.10 -1.65 1.30
N LYS A 58 -4.02 -2.16 1.92
CA LYS A 58 -3.48 -3.52 1.65
C LYS A 58 -4.48 -4.62 1.92
N LYS A 59 -5.24 -4.54 3.03
CA LYS A 59 -6.28 -5.52 3.34
C LYS A 59 -7.43 -5.48 2.34
N SER A 60 -7.72 -4.31 1.76
CA SER A 60 -8.86 -4.14 0.86
C SER A 60 -8.54 -4.74 -0.51
N GLY A 61 -7.26 -4.64 -0.92
CA GLY A 61 -6.76 -5.21 -2.16
C GLY A 61 -6.28 -6.66 -2.06
N SER A 62 -6.40 -7.32 -0.90
CA SER A 62 -5.94 -8.71 -0.73
C SER A 62 -6.96 -9.61 -0.02
N ILE A 63 -7.04 -10.88 -0.45
CA ILE A 63 -7.92 -11.91 0.10
C ILE A 63 -7.14 -13.21 0.22
N GLY A 64 -7.10 -13.79 1.43
CA GLY A 64 -6.39 -15.06 1.67
C GLY A 64 -4.90 -15.01 1.34
N GLY A 65 -4.26 -13.85 1.47
CA GLY A 65 -2.85 -13.65 1.10
C GLY A 65 -2.60 -13.51 -0.41
N LYS A 66 -3.64 -13.53 -1.26
CA LYS A 66 -3.54 -13.20 -2.68
C LYS A 66 -3.94 -11.75 -2.90
N VAL A 67 -3.17 -11.02 -3.70
CA VAL A 67 -3.50 -9.68 -4.16
C VAL A 67 -4.55 -9.79 -5.27
N ARG A 68 -5.64 -9.04 -5.14
CA ARG A 68 -6.77 -8.98 -6.09
C ARG A 68 -6.86 -7.63 -6.77
N ASP A 69 -6.52 -6.58 -6.05
CA ASP A 69 -6.39 -5.23 -6.54
C ASP A 69 -4.89 -4.95 -6.70
N PHE A 70 -4.41 -4.78 -7.93
CA PHE A 70 -2.97 -4.61 -8.18
C PHE A 70 -2.50 -3.16 -7.94
N GLU A 71 -3.41 -2.23 -7.65
CA GLU A 71 -3.06 -0.86 -7.24
C GLU A 71 -2.24 -0.87 -5.95
N ILE A 72 -2.46 -1.85 -5.06
CA ILE A 72 -1.72 -1.97 -3.79
C ILE A 72 -0.27 -2.43 -3.97
N LEU A 73 0.15 -2.77 -5.19
CA LEU A 73 1.53 -3.14 -5.49
C LEU A 73 2.45 -1.93 -5.56
N ASP A 74 1.94 -0.70 -5.48
CA ASP A 74 2.78 0.47 -5.22
C ASP A 74 3.10 0.54 -3.73
N ASN A 75 4.24 -0.03 -3.33
CA ASN A 75 4.60 -0.06 -1.93
C ASN A 75 6.11 -0.07 -1.69
N LYS A 76 6.44 0.31 -0.47
CA LYS A 76 7.79 0.45 0.09
C LYS A 76 8.48 -0.87 0.44
N ASN A 77 7.76 -1.98 0.27
CA ASN A 77 8.23 -3.32 0.61
C ASN A 77 7.64 -4.30 -0.40
N ILE A 78 8.31 -4.41 -1.55
CA ILE A 78 7.83 -5.23 -2.65
C ILE A 78 8.96 -5.99 -3.32
N VAL A 79 8.65 -7.21 -3.73
CA VAL A 79 9.55 -8.07 -4.50
C VAL A 79 8.90 -8.38 -5.83
N TYR A 80 9.53 -7.99 -6.93
CA TYR A 80 9.09 -8.39 -8.27
C TYR A 80 9.90 -9.57 -8.79
N ASN A 81 9.21 -10.47 -9.50
CA ASN A 81 9.85 -11.54 -10.24
C ASN A 81 10.47 -10.99 -11.52
N LYS A 82 11.81 -10.94 -11.56
CA LYS A 82 12.57 -10.38 -12.70
C LYS A 82 12.23 -11.10 -14.01
N ASN A 83 12.12 -12.43 -13.98
CA ASN A 83 11.85 -13.21 -15.18
C ASN A 83 10.44 -12.95 -15.70
N PHE A 84 9.46 -12.77 -14.80
CA PHE A 84 8.11 -12.37 -15.17
C PHE A 84 8.11 -11.00 -15.87
N LEU A 85 8.79 -10.00 -15.29
CA LEU A 85 8.85 -8.65 -15.85
C LEU A 85 9.50 -8.66 -17.25
N ILE A 86 10.66 -9.32 -17.40
CA ILE A 86 11.38 -9.42 -18.67
C ILE A 86 10.52 -10.12 -19.72
N LYS A 87 9.93 -11.27 -19.38
CA LYS A 87 9.10 -12.06 -20.30
C LYS A 87 7.92 -11.26 -20.85
N ASN A 88 7.31 -10.43 -20.01
CA ASN A 88 6.15 -9.61 -20.37
C ASN A 88 6.53 -8.19 -20.83
N LYS A 89 7.82 -7.87 -20.94
CA LYS A 89 8.34 -6.53 -21.32
C LYS A 89 7.81 -5.40 -20.43
N LEU A 90 7.67 -5.65 -19.14
CA LEU A 90 7.17 -4.68 -18.16
C LEU A 90 8.32 -3.87 -17.56
N SER A 91 8.12 -2.56 -17.41
CA SER A 91 9.13 -1.65 -16.86
C SER A 91 8.47 -0.46 -16.16
N PHE A 92 9.22 0.16 -15.25
CA PHE A 92 8.80 1.42 -14.65
C PHE A 92 8.86 2.55 -15.68
N ASP A 93 7.92 3.48 -15.61
CA ASP A 93 7.98 4.70 -16.39
C ASP A 93 8.96 5.69 -15.73
N GLU A 94 10.20 5.68 -16.21
CA GLU A 94 11.30 6.50 -15.67
C GLU A 94 11.10 8.01 -15.91
N SER A 95 10.17 8.43 -16.78
CA SER A 95 9.83 9.85 -16.92
C SER A 95 9.19 10.45 -15.66
N ARG A 96 8.86 9.59 -14.67
CA ARG A 96 8.05 9.92 -13.50
C ARG A 96 8.78 9.81 -12.17
N VAL A 97 10.10 10.03 -12.13
CA VAL A 97 10.89 10.01 -10.89
C VAL A 97 10.28 10.87 -9.75
N ARG A 98 9.43 11.86 -10.09
CA ARG A 98 8.71 12.72 -9.13
C ARG A 98 7.26 12.30 -8.80
N PHE A 99 6.63 11.40 -9.55
CA PHE A 99 5.23 11.00 -9.37
C PHE A 99 5.12 9.46 -9.31
N PHE A 100 4.63 8.97 -8.17
CA PHE A 100 4.55 7.58 -7.69
C PHE A 100 4.31 6.44 -8.71
N ASN A 101 4.76 5.25 -8.30
CA ASN A 101 4.93 3.99 -9.04
C ASN A 101 3.65 3.15 -9.22
N CYS A 102 2.46 3.76 -9.27
CA CYS A 102 1.20 3.04 -9.47
C CYS A 102 1.08 2.35 -10.85
N ASP A 103 2.03 2.57 -11.75
CA ASP A 103 2.00 2.10 -13.14
C ASP A 103 2.27 0.61 -13.29
N LEU A 104 3.28 0.10 -12.56
CA LEU A 104 3.77 -1.26 -12.78
C LEU A 104 2.76 -2.31 -12.30
N GLY A 105 2.05 -2.04 -11.19
CA GLY A 105 0.97 -2.90 -10.72
C GLY A 105 -0.11 -3.09 -11.78
N ARG A 106 -0.49 -2.02 -12.47
CA ARG A 106 -1.48 -2.06 -13.54
C ARG A 106 -0.99 -2.80 -14.78
N GLN A 107 0.24 -2.54 -15.23
CA GLN A 107 0.86 -3.30 -16.32
C GLN A 107 0.88 -4.82 -16.02
N ILE A 108 1.20 -5.20 -14.78
CA ILE A 108 1.17 -6.60 -14.35
C ILE A 108 -0.26 -7.16 -14.42
N PHE A 109 -1.27 -6.41 -13.96
CA PHE A 109 -2.67 -6.83 -14.00
C PHE A 109 -3.14 -7.14 -15.43
N GLU A 110 -2.75 -6.30 -16.40
CA GLU A 110 -3.16 -6.44 -17.82
C GLU A 110 -2.63 -7.70 -18.49
N THR A 111 -1.62 -8.36 -17.93
CA THR A 111 -1.15 -9.68 -18.39
C THR A 111 -2.17 -10.80 -18.17
N LYS A 112 -3.20 -10.58 -17.33
CA LYS A 112 -4.28 -11.51 -16.93
C LYS A 112 -3.84 -12.84 -16.29
N LYS A 113 -2.55 -13.17 -16.31
CA LYS A 113 -1.98 -14.43 -15.79
C LYS A 113 -1.10 -14.22 -14.56
N ALA A 114 -0.93 -12.98 -14.11
CA ALA A 114 -0.08 -12.65 -12.97
C ALA A 114 -0.66 -13.18 -11.65
N VAL A 115 0.20 -13.74 -10.82
CA VAL A 115 -0.08 -13.97 -9.41
C VAL A 115 0.70 -12.95 -8.59
N ALA A 116 0.01 -12.19 -7.77
CA ALA A 116 0.63 -11.38 -6.74
C ALA A 116 0.12 -11.81 -5.36
N ILE A 117 1.00 -11.80 -4.37
CA ILE A 117 0.69 -12.25 -3.02
C ILE A 117 1.07 -11.19 -2.00
N TYR A 118 0.32 -11.16 -0.90
CA TYR A 118 0.60 -10.33 0.27
C TYR A 118 1.10 -11.23 1.40
N ASP A 119 2.31 -10.97 1.90
CA ASP A 119 2.96 -11.76 2.95
C ASP A 119 3.38 -10.88 4.13
N ARG A 120 2.82 -11.19 5.30
CA ARG A 120 3.09 -10.43 6.54
C ARG A 120 4.41 -10.79 7.22
N SER A 121 5.02 -11.91 6.86
CA SER A 121 6.34 -12.31 7.39
C SER A 121 7.49 -11.50 6.78
N ILE A 122 7.27 -10.94 5.60
CA ILE A 122 8.23 -10.04 4.94
C ILE A 122 7.95 -8.64 5.49
N LYS A 123 8.55 -8.30 6.64
CA LYS A 123 8.23 -7.09 7.41
C LYS A 123 9.32 -6.01 7.30
N ILE A 124 8.88 -4.77 7.20
CA ILE A 124 9.72 -3.57 7.38
C ILE A 124 9.07 -2.62 8.39
N TRP A 125 9.87 -1.70 8.94
CA TRP A 125 9.41 -0.50 9.66
C TRP A 125 9.76 0.74 8.87
N HIS A 126 8.77 1.58 8.55
CA HIS A 126 8.93 2.78 7.74
C HIS A 126 8.84 4.05 8.61
N LYS A 127 9.65 5.08 8.31
CA LYS A 127 9.60 6.38 9.00
C LYS A 127 8.43 7.23 8.49
N ASP A 128 7.24 6.99 9.03
CA ASP A 128 6.04 7.76 8.72
C ASP A 128 6.04 9.19 9.31
N PRO A 129 5.10 10.05 8.87
CA PRO A 129 4.96 11.39 9.39
C PRO A 129 4.85 11.45 10.91
N VAL A 130 5.65 12.31 11.54
CA VAL A 130 5.63 12.55 13.01
C VAL A 130 5.00 13.87 13.40
N ASN A 131 4.48 14.62 12.43
CA ASN A 131 3.83 15.90 12.64
C ASN A 131 2.72 16.14 11.61
N PHE A 132 1.83 17.09 11.92
CA PHE A 132 0.66 17.37 11.09
C PHE A 132 1.02 17.90 9.69
N SER A 133 2.02 18.78 9.57
CA SER A 133 2.41 19.35 8.27
C SER A 133 2.92 18.28 7.32
N TRP A 134 3.73 17.34 7.80
CA TRP A 134 4.19 16.21 7.01
C TRP A 134 3.04 15.23 6.71
N PHE A 135 2.14 14.98 7.67
CA PHE A 135 0.96 14.15 7.45
C PHE A 135 0.09 14.67 6.30
N VAL A 136 -0.24 15.97 6.32
CA VAL A 136 -1.02 16.62 5.25
C VAL A 136 -0.24 16.62 3.92
N LYS A 137 1.06 16.92 3.95
CA LYS A 137 1.90 16.89 2.74
C LYS A 137 1.89 15.50 2.09
N LYS A 138 2.06 14.44 2.88
CA LYS A 138 2.01 13.05 2.41
C LYS A 138 0.64 12.74 1.80
N TYR A 139 -0.44 13.13 2.46
CA TYR A 139 -1.80 12.95 1.96
C TYR A 139 -2.02 13.63 0.59
N LEU A 140 -1.64 14.90 0.45
CA LEU A 140 -1.76 15.62 -0.82
C LEU A 140 -0.89 15.00 -1.93
N SER A 141 0.31 14.51 -1.60
CA SER A 141 1.14 13.77 -2.55
C SER A 141 0.47 12.47 -3.01
N SER A 142 -0.17 11.73 -2.10
CA SER A 142 -0.92 10.52 -2.44
C SER A 142 -2.13 10.82 -3.33
N ILE A 143 -2.87 11.91 -3.07
CA ILE A 143 -3.93 12.38 -3.97
C ILE A 143 -3.38 12.68 -5.37
N SER A 144 -2.31 13.47 -5.45
CA SER A 144 -1.72 13.87 -6.73
C SER A 144 -1.28 12.64 -7.54
N ALA A 145 -0.67 11.66 -6.87
CA ALA A 145 -0.31 10.38 -7.47
C ALA A 145 -1.53 9.63 -8.00
N TYR A 146 -2.61 9.57 -7.21
CA TYR A 146 -3.81 8.85 -7.59
C TYR A 146 -4.58 9.54 -8.72
N SER A 147 -4.72 10.86 -8.71
CA SER A 147 -5.29 11.63 -9.84
C SER A 147 -4.54 11.36 -11.14
N TYR A 148 -3.20 11.32 -11.07
CA TYR A 148 -2.39 11.01 -12.24
C TYR A 148 -2.63 9.57 -12.72
N TYR A 149 -2.65 8.59 -11.80
CA TYR A 149 -2.97 7.21 -12.13
C TYR A 149 -4.33 7.09 -12.86
N LEU A 150 -5.36 7.76 -12.37
CA LEU A 150 -6.68 7.79 -13.02
C LEU A 150 -6.64 8.45 -14.40
N SER A 151 -5.88 9.53 -14.57
CA SER A 151 -5.75 10.19 -15.88
C SER A 151 -5.12 9.30 -16.95
N LYS A 152 -4.19 8.41 -16.57
CA LYS A 152 -3.51 7.50 -17.49
C LYS A 152 -4.33 6.26 -17.80
N TRP A 153 -4.86 5.61 -16.76
CA TRP A 153 -5.48 4.29 -16.87
C TRP A 153 -7.01 4.33 -16.96
N GLY A 154 -7.61 5.52 -16.81
CA GLY A 154 -9.05 5.74 -16.87
C GLY A 154 -9.80 5.20 -15.65
N ASN A 155 -11.11 5.48 -15.59
CA ASN A 155 -12.00 5.06 -14.51
C ASN A 155 -12.39 3.57 -14.56
N GLU A 156 -12.09 2.86 -15.66
CA GLU A 156 -12.31 1.39 -15.75
C GLU A 156 -11.48 0.61 -14.73
N SER A 157 -10.44 1.24 -14.18
CA SER A 157 -9.61 0.75 -13.07
C SER A 157 -10.41 0.46 -11.79
N HIS A 158 -11.57 1.07 -11.58
CA HIS A 158 -12.37 0.89 -10.35
C HIS A 158 -13.10 -0.45 -10.22
N ASN A 159 -13.11 -1.30 -11.27
CA ASN A 159 -13.77 -2.61 -11.24
C ASN A 159 -12.97 -3.71 -10.52
N LEU A 160 -11.89 -3.34 -9.81
CA LEU A 160 -11.09 -4.28 -9.03
C LEU A 160 -11.89 -4.78 -7.81
N VAL A 161 -11.86 -6.10 -7.60
CA VAL A 161 -12.60 -6.76 -6.51
C VAL A 161 -12.00 -6.35 -5.16
N LYS A 162 -12.58 -5.33 -4.53
CA LYS A 162 -12.21 -4.91 -3.18
C LYS A 162 -12.86 -5.82 -2.15
N ASN A 163 -12.05 -6.29 -1.21
CA ASN A 163 -12.54 -7.03 -0.06
C ASN A 163 -13.33 -6.09 0.87
N LYS A 164 -14.50 -6.52 1.33
CA LYS A 164 -15.28 -5.75 2.32
C LYS A 164 -14.57 -5.81 3.67
N ILE A 165 -14.03 -4.68 4.11
CA ILE A 165 -13.39 -4.55 5.41
C ILE A 165 -14.37 -3.96 6.43
N ASN A 166 -14.46 -4.58 7.59
CA ASN A 166 -15.08 -3.95 8.75
C ASN A 166 -14.10 -2.95 9.39
N PHE A 167 -14.17 -1.70 8.95
CA PHE A 167 -13.26 -0.63 9.37
C PHE A 167 -13.18 -0.45 10.89
N LYS A 168 -14.34 -0.49 11.57
CA LYS A 168 -14.41 -0.37 13.04
C LYS A 168 -13.69 -1.52 13.74
N LYS A 169 -13.92 -2.76 13.29
CA LYS A 169 -13.24 -3.95 13.83
C LYS A 169 -11.73 -3.83 13.64
N GLU A 170 -11.30 -3.40 12.46
CA GLU A 170 -9.88 -3.22 12.16
C GLU A 170 -9.23 -2.14 13.02
N LEU A 171 -9.91 -1.02 13.23
CA LEU A 171 -9.41 0.05 14.10
C LEU A 171 -9.27 -0.42 15.56
N ILE A 172 -10.21 -1.21 16.07
CA ILE A 172 -10.11 -1.79 17.43
C ILE A 172 -8.91 -2.73 17.53
N LEU A 173 -8.72 -3.61 16.55
CA LEU A 173 -7.57 -4.51 16.49
C LEU A 173 -6.25 -3.75 16.40
N PHE A 174 -6.21 -2.69 15.59
CA PHE A 174 -5.04 -1.82 15.43
C PHE A 174 -4.68 -1.11 16.74
N ILE A 175 -5.65 -0.51 17.42
CA ILE A 175 -5.47 0.13 18.73
C ILE A 175 -4.93 -0.86 19.76
N LYS A 176 -5.43 -2.09 19.77
CA LYS A 176 -4.97 -3.16 20.68
C LYS A 176 -3.53 -3.58 20.34
N HIS A 177 -3.22 -3.76 19.05
CA HIS A 177 -1.89 -4.17 18.58
C HIS A 177 -0.81 -3.17 19.00
N HIS A 178 -1.04 -1.88 18.78
CA HIS A 178 -0.10 -0.81 19.12
C HIS A 178 -0.19 -0.32 20.57
N ARG A 179 -1.02 -0.95 21.41
CA ARG A 179 -1.20 -0.58 22.84
C ARG A 179 -1.45 0.92 23.05
N ILE A 180 -2.27 1.53 22.18
CA ILE A 180 -2.48 2.99 22.16
C ILE A 180 -3.19 3.44 23.44
N LYS A 181 -2.59 4.41 24.14
CA LYS A 181 -3.15 5.02 25.38
C LYS A 181 -4.48 5.73 25.11
N SER A 182 -5.38 5.76 26.10
CA SER A 182 -6.76 6.26 25.94
C SER A 182 -6.88 7.66 25.35
N PHE A 183 -6.07 8.63 25.80
CA PHE A 183 -6.10 9.99 25.25
C PHE A 183 -5.65 10.05 23.78
N LYS A 184 -4.67 9.22 23.39
CA LYS A 184 -4.22 9.11 21.98
C LYS A 184 -5.27 8.44 21.10
N LYS A 185 -6.14 7.59 21.64
CA LYS A 185 -7.24 6.99 20.85
C LYS A 185 -8.15 8.07 20.27
N ILE A 186 -8.52 9.08 21.06
CA ILE A 186 -9.39 10.19 20.63
C ILE A 186 -8.73 10.94 19.47
N ALA A 187 -7.45 11.30 19.62
CA ALA A 187 -6.69 11.96 18.55
C ALA A 187 -6.61 11.10 17.27
N LEU A 188 -6.41 9.78 17.41
CA LEU A 188 -6.42 8.86 16.27
C LEU A 188 -7.78 8.87 15.56
N TYR A 189 -8.89 8.80 16.30
CA TYR A 189 -10.24 8.84 15.73
C TYR A 189 -10.49 10.15 14.98
N ILE A 190 -10.05 11.28 15.53
CA ILE A 190 -10.17 12.59 14.88
C ILE A 190 -9.37 12.61 13.56
N LEU A 191 -8.12 12.16 13.56
CA LEU A 191 -7.29 12.12 12.35
C LEU A 191 -7.86 11.18 11.29
N ILE A 192 -8.37 10.02 11.70
CA ILE A 192 -9.01 9.08 10.79
C ILE A 192 -10.26 9.70 10.17
N TYR A 193 -11.11 10.32 10.98
CA TYR A 193 -12.32 10.98 10.50
C TYR A 193 -11.98 12.13 9.54
N PHE A 194 -11.00 12.96 9.90
CA PHE A 194 -10.50 14.04 9.05
C PHE A 194 -10.04 13.52 7.68
N HIS A 195 -9.26 12.44 7.64
CA HIS A 195 -8.80 11.84 6.39
C HIS A 195 -9.96 11.30 5.54
N VAL A 196 -10.95 10.63 6.14
CA VAL A 196 -12.14 10.15 5.42
C VAL A 196 -12.95 11.30 4.83
N VAL A 197 -13.09 12.40 5.58
CA VAL A 197 -13.76 13.62 5.09
C VAL A 197 -13.00 14.24 3.92
N LEU A 198 -11.66 14.32 4.01
CA LEU A 198 -10.84 14.81 2.90
C LEU A 198 -10.99 13.92 1.66
N ASP A 199 -10.99 12.59 1.81
CA ASP A 199 -11.18 11.66 0.69
C ASP A 199 -12.55 11.85 0.03
N TYR A 200 -13.59 12.04 0.84
CA TYR A 200 -14.93 12.33 0.33
C TYR A 200 -14.97 13.62 -0.50
N PHE A 201 -14.38 14.71 0.00
CA PHE A 201 -14.30 15.97 -0.74
C PHE A 201 -13.48 15.84 -2.02
N PHE A 202 -12.35 15.13 -1.98
CA PHE A 202 -11.54 14.86 -3.16
C PHE A 202 -12.35 14.10 -4.22
N LEU A 203 -13.07 13.05 -3.83
CA LEU A 203 -13.90 12.27 -4.75
C LEU A 203 -15.04 13.10 -5.36
N LEU A 204 -15.67 13.98 -4.57
CA LEU A 204 -16.68 14.91 -5.09
C LEU A 204 -16.09 15.88 -6.13
N PHE A 205 -14.92 16.45 -5.84
CA PHE A 205 -14.25 17.39 -6.75
C PHE A 205 -13.72 16.72 -8.02
N TYR A 206 -13.27 15.47 -7.92
CA TYR A 206 -12.79 14.73 -9.08
C TYR A 206 -13.95 14.38 -10.02
N LYS A 207 -15.07 13.88 -9.47
CA LYS A 207 -16.29 13.56 -10.24
C LYS A 207 -16.98 14.76 -10.88
N SER A 208 -16.77 15.98 -10.37
CA SER A 208 -17.36 17.17 -11.00
C SER A 208 -16.56 17.69 -12.19
N LYS A 209 -15.31 17.25 -12.35
CA LYS A 209 -14.41 17.67 -13.44
C LYS A 209 -14.27 16.66 -14.58
N HIS A 210 -14.70 15.42 -14.38
CA HIS A 210 -14.56 14.29 -15.31
C HIS A 210 -15.81 13.43 -15.29
#